data_AF-A0A8S9HFV8-F1
#
_entry.id   AF-A0A8S9HFV8-F1
#
_cell.length_a   1.000
_cell.length_b   1.000
_cell.length_c   1.000
_cell.angle_alpha   90.00
_cell.angle_beta   90.00
_cell.angle_gamma   90.00
#
_symmetry.space_group_name_H-M   'P 1'
#
loop_
_entity.id
_entity.type
_entity.pdbx_description
1 polymer ?
#
loop_
_entity_poly.entity_id
_entity_poly.type
_entity_poly.pdbx_seq_one_letter_code
_entity_poly.pdbx_strand_id
1 'polypeptide(L)'
;MFLIYVLQIQCRDKLESEEGQEDSKTYGDLGFKCMGTKGRYLTEFLIFTAQCGGSVAYLVFIGRNLSSIFSSYGLTMVSFILILVPIEVALSWITSLSALSPFSIFADICNIIAMCFVVKENVEMVVGGDFSFSDRTAIASTVGGLPFALSLKI
;
A
#
# COMPACT_ATOMS: atom_id res chain seq x y z
N MET A 1 6.61 1.77 -9.34
CA MET A 1 5.77 2.63 -8.47
C MET A 1 6.05 4.11 -8.68
N PHE A 2 7.31 4.56 -8.58
CA PHE A 2 7.69 5.98 -8.76
C PHE A 2 7.21 6.60 -10.09
N LEU A 3 7.42 5.91 -11.22
CA LEU A 3 7.00 6.41 -12.55
C LEU A 3 5.48 6.62 -12.67
N ILE A 4 4.67 5.74 -12.08
CA ILE A 4 3.20 5.83 -12.11
C ILE A 4 2.72 7.02 -11.28
N TYR A 5 3.34 7.25 -10.12
CA TYR A 5 3.03 8.39 -9.26
C TYR A 5 3.38 9.71 -9.94
N VAL A 6 4.57 9.81 -10.54
CA VAL A 6 5.00 11.01 -11.28
C VAL A 6 4.07 11.26 -12.48
N LEU A 7 3.72 10.21 -13.24
CA LEU A 7 2.79 10.33 -14.36
C LEU A 7 1.43 10.89 -13.92
N GLN A 8 0.88 10.41 -12.80
CA GLN A 8 -0.39 10.92 -12.28
C GLN A 8 -0.30 12.40 -11.89
N ILE A 9 0.79 12.82 -11.25
CA ILE A 9 1.02 14.23 -10.91
C ILE A 9 1.09 15.09 -12.17
N GLN A 10 1.89 14.66 -13.16
CA GLN A 10 2.06 15.40 -14.41
C GLN A 10 0.74 15.51 -15.20
N CYS A 11 -0.05 14.44 -15.25
CA CYS A 11 -1.40 14.48 -15.84
C CYS A 11 -2.31 15.46 -15.09
N ARG A 12 -2.26 15.46 -13.75
CA ARG A 12 -3.07 16.35 -12.92
C ARG A 12 -2.71 17.82 -13.13
N ASP A 13 -1.41 18.12 -13.15
CA ASP A 13 -0.85 19.46 -13.31
C ASP A 13 -1.13 20.04 -14.70
N LYS A 14 -0.94 19.24 -15.75
CA LYS A 14 -1.28 19.62 -17.13
C LYS A 14 -2.78 19.97 -17.27
N LEU A 15 -3.65 19.20 -16.64
CA LEU A 15 -5.09 19.43 -16.61
C LEU A 15 -5.52 20.57 -15.66
N GLU A 16 -4.65 21.05 -14.76
CA GLU A 16 -4.87 22.30 -14.00
C GLU A 16 -4.52 23.53 -14.85
N SER A 17 -3.45 23.44 -15.64
CA SER A 17 -2.99 24.53 -16.51
C SER A 17 -3.93 24.87 -17.68
N GLU A 18 -4.67 23.88 -18.21
CA GLU A 18 -5.54 24.07 -19.39
C GLU A 18 -6.92 24.68 -19.07
N GLU A 19 -7.41 24.64 -17.82
CA GLU A 19 -8.83 24.93 -17.52
C GLU A 19 -9.11 25.94 -16.40
N GLY A 20 -8.11 26.63 -15.84
CA GLY A 20 -8.35 27.82 -15.02
C GLY A 20 -9.35 27.63 -13.86
N GLN A 21 -9.03 26.70 -12.96
CA GLN A 21 -9.56 26.52 -11.59
C GLN A 21 -11.08 26.30 -11.37
N GLU A 22 -11.35 25.41 -10.41
CA GLU A 22 -12.65 25.14 -9.76
C GLU A 22 -13.60 24.16 -10.46
N ASP A 23 -13.29 22.87 -10.36
CA ASP A 23 -14.28 21.96 -9.78
C ASP A 23 -13.58 20.68 -9.27
N SER A 24 -14.07 20.16 -8.15
CA SER A 24 -13.48 19.08 -7.35
C SER A 24 -12.95 17.93 -8.20
N LYS A 25 -11.62 17.86 -8.37
CA LYS A 25 -10.95 16.88 -9.24
C LYS A 25 -10.96 15.49 -8.63
N THR A 26 -12.05 14.77 -8.85
CA THR A 26 -12.12 13.33 -8.59
C THR A 26 -11.33 12.59 -9.68
N TYR A 27 -10.76 11.43 -9.37
CA TYR A 27 -10.08 10.61 -10.39
C TYR A 27 -10.99 10.27 -11.58
N GLY A 28 -12.31 10.15 -11.38
CA GLY A 28 -13.30 9.99 -12.45
C GLY A 28 -13.33 11.18 -13.42
N ASP A 29 -13.24 12.41 -12.93
CA ASP A 29 -13.18 13.61 -13.77
C ASP A 29 -11.85 13.72 -14.53
N LEU A 30 -10.77 13.19 -13.95
CA LEU A 30 -9.49 13.03 -14.66
C LEU A 30 -9.63 12.05 -15.84
N GLY A 31 -10.31 10.91 -15.61
CA GLY A 31 -10.65 9.94 -16.65
C GLY A 31 -11.57 10.52 -17.73
N PHE A 32 -12.52 11.39 -17.33
CA PHE A 32 -13.38 12.12 -18.25
C PHE A 32 -12.59 13.02 -19.21
N LYS A 33 -11.62 13.78 -18.68
CA LYS A 33 -10.84 14.70 -19.52
C LYS A 33 -9.91 13.97 -20.49
N CYS A 34 -9.40 12.79 -20.11
CA CYS A 34 -8.52 12.01 -20.99
C CYS A 34 -9.26 11.24 -22.09
N MET A 35 -10.42 10.63 -21.79
CA MET A 35 -11.12 9.70 -22.71
C MET A 35 -12.63 9.97 -22.84
N GLY A 36 -13.11 11.12 -22.38
CA GLY A 36 -14.54 11.48 -22.36
C GLY A 36 -15.35 10.66 -21.36
N THR A 37 -16.68 10.63 -21.53
CA THR A 37 -17.63 9.95 -20.64
C THR A 37 -17.28 8.50 -20.34
N LYS A 38 -16.78 7.77 -21.34
CA LYS A 38 -16.38 6.36 -21.16
C LYS A 38 -15.18 6.23 -20.21
N GLY A 39 -14.24 7.18 -20.27
CA GLY A 39 -13.08 7.23 -19.39
C GLY A 39 -13.48 7.41 -17.93
N ARG A 40 -14.45 8.27 -17.65
CA ARG A 40 -14.97 8.49 -16.28
C ARG A 40 -15.49 7.21 -15.64
N TYR A 41 -16.43 6.55 -16.31
CA TYR A 41 -17.03 5.30 -15.81
C TYR A 41 -15.98 4.21 -15.61
N LEU A 42 -15.04 4.10 -16.56
CA LEU A 42 -13.96 3.13 -16.46
C LEU A 42 -13.08 3.42 -15.24
N THR A 43 -12.62 4.67 -15.05
CA THR A 43 -11.78 5.05 -13.91
C THR A 43 -12.48 4.84 -12.57
N GLU A 44 -13.74 5.24 -12.45
CA GLU A 44 -14.52 5.02 -11.22
C GLU A 44 -14.70 3.52 -10.93
N PHE A 45 -14.98 2.70 -11.94
CA PHE A 45 -15.10 1.24 -11.80
C PHE A 45 -13.78 0.57 -11.39
N LEU A 46 -12.66 0.99 -11.98
CA LEU A 46 -11.32 0.50 -11.64
C LEU A 46 -10.96 0.83 -10.19
N ILE A 47 -11.23 2.06 -9.75
CA ILE A 47 -10.97 2.50 -8.36
C ILE A 47 -11.84 1.72 -7.38
N PHE A 48 -13.13 1.58 -7.69
CA PHE A 48 -14.05 0.80 -6.85
C PHE A 48 -13.60 -0.65 -6.72
N THR A 49 -13.24 -1.29 -7.84
CA THR A 49 -12.76 -2.68 -7.85
C THR A 49 -11.45 -2.83 -7.08
N ALA A 50 -10.51 -1.90 -7.26
CA ALA A 50 -9.24 -1.90 -6.55
C ALA A 50 -9.42 -1.74 -5.04
N GLN A 51 -10.29 -0.82 -4.61
CA GLN A 51 -10.55 -0.59 -3.19
C GLN A 51 -11.29 -1.78 -2.57
N CYS A 52 -12.32 -2.31 -3.24
CA CYS A 52 -13.07 -3.47 -2.75
C CYS A 52 -12.17 -4.71 -2.61
N GLY A 53 -11.37 -5.02 -3.63
CA GLY A 53 -10.43 -6.13 -3.58
C GLY A 53 -9.33 -5.93 -2.53
N GLY A 54 -8.80 -4.71 -2.41
CA GLY A 54 -7.80 -4.34 -1.42
C GLY A 54 -8.31 -4.51 0.02
N SER A 55 -9.51 -3.99 0.31
CA SER A 55 -10.15 -4.14 1.62
C SER A 55 -10.35 -5.59 2.01
N VAL A 56 -10.91 -6.42 1.11
CA VAL A 56 -11.14 -7.86 1.40
C VAL A 56 -9.81 -8.59 1.63
N ALA A 57 -8.79 -8.33 0.82
CA ALA A 57 -7.48 -8.95 0.99
C ALA A 57 -6.84 -8.57 2.33
N TYR A 58 -6.93 -7.30 2.73
CA TYR A 58 -6.41 -6.80 4.00
C TYR A 58 -7.15 -7.40 5.20
N LEU A 59 -8.49 -7.49 5.13
CA LEU A 59 -9.32 -8.09 6.16
C LEU A 59 -8.97 -9.57 6.37
N VAL A 60 -8.82 -10.34 5.29
CA VAL A 60 -8.39 -11.75 5.37
C VAL A 60 -6.99 -11.87 5.96
N PHE A 61 -6.07 -10.98 5.59
CA PHE A 61 -4.72 -10.96 6.15
C PHE A 61 -4.74 -10.69 7.66
N ILE A 62 -5.46 -9.67 8.12
CA ILE A 62 -5.61 -9.39 9.55
C ILE A 62 -6.27 -10.58 10.26
N GLY A 63 -7.34 -11.14 9.71
CA GLY A 63 -8.05 -12.28 10.29
C GLY A 63 -7.14 -13.49 10.49
N ARG A 64 -6.21 -13.74 9.54
CA ARG A 64 -5.18 -14.78 9.69
C ARG A 64 -4.18 -14.47 10.80
N ASN A 65 -3.64 -13.26 10.82
CA ASN A 65 -2.67 -12.85 11.84
C ASN A 65 -3.28 -12.92 13.25
N LEU A 66 -4.50 -12.41 13.40
CA LEU A 66 -5.19 -12.39 14.68
C LEU A 66 -5.57 -13.80 15.15
N SER A 67 -6.05 -14.66 14.25
CA SER A 67 -6.31 -16.07 14.55
C SER A 67 -5.05 -16.83 14.95
N SER A 68 -3.88 -16.50 14.39
CA SER A 68 -2.61 -17.11 14.78
C SER A 68 -2.19 -16.71 16.21
N ILE A 69 -2.40 -15.45 16.59
CA ILE A 69 -2.08 -14.94 17.94
C ILE A 69 -3.08 -15.47 18.98
N PHE A 70 -4.37 -15.55 18.62
CA PHE A 70 -5.46 -16.00 19.50
C PHE A 70 -5.79 -17.49 19.38
N SER A 71 -4.90 -18.29 18.79
CA SER A 71 -5.09 -19.74 18.64
C SER A 71 -5.36 -20.44 20.00
N SER A 72 -4.87 -19.85 21.10
CA SER A 72 -5.09 -20.32 22.48
C SER A 72 -6.55 -20.17 22.98
N TYR A 73 -7.36 -19.29 22.37
CA TYR A 73 -8.76 -19.03 22.76
C TYR A 73 -9.80 -19.79 21.92
N GLY A 74 -9.37 -20.64 20.97
CA GLY A 74 -10.28 -21.45 20.14
C GLY A 74 -11.14 -20.66 19.16
N LEU A 75 -10.86 -19.37 18.97
CA LEU A 75 -11.60 -18.50 18.04
C LEU A 75 -11.17 -18.79 16.60
N THR A 76 -12.13 -19.12 15.76
CA THR A 76 -11.90 -19.43 14.35
C THR A 76 -11.73 -18.12 13.55
N MET A 77 -10.87 -18.14 12.53
CA MET A 77 -10.68 -17.06 11.55
C MET A 77 -12.00 -16.40 11.09
N VAL A 78 -13.03 -17.21 10.85
CA VAL A 78 -14.37 -16.77 10.42
C VAL A 78 -15.05 -15.86 11.46
N SER A 79 -14.85 -16.12 12.75
CA SER A 79 -15.41 -15.30 13.83
C SER A 79 -14.77 -13.91 13.87
N PHE A 80 -13.45 -13.81 13.63
CA PHE A 80 -12.77 -12.53 13.56
C PHE A 80 -13.21 -11.72 12.33
N ILE A 81 -13.36 -12.36 11.18
CA ILE A 81 -13.87 -11.73 9.96
C ILE A 81 -15.31 -11.21 10.18
N LEU A 82 -16.18 -12.02 10.79
CA LEU A 82 -17.57 -11.64 11.07
C LEU A 82 -17.70 -10.48 12.07
N ILE A 83 -16.74 -10.30 12.97
CA ILE A 83 -16.71 -9.17 13.91
C ILE A 83 -16.08 -7.93 13.24
N LEU A 84 -15.07 -8.10 12.38
CA LEU A 84 -14.42 -6.98 11.69
C LEU A 84 -15.33 -6.31 10.66
N VAL A 85 -16.14 -7.07 9.92
CA VAL A 85 -17.06 -6.53 8.89
C VAL A 85 -18.03 -5.47 9.43
N PRO A 86 -18.79 -5.69 10.52
CA PRO A 86 -19.67 -4.67 11.07
C PRO A 86 -18.90 -3.47 11.65
N ILE A 87 -17.66 -3.68 12.12
CA ILE A 87 -16.77 -2.58 12.54
C ILE A 87 -16.35 -1.74 11.33
N GLU A 88 -15.99 -2.36 10.20
CA GLU A 88 -15.66 -1.65 8.95
C GLU A 88 -16.87 -0.87 8.42
N VAL A 89 -18.07 -1.43 8.49
CA VAL A 89 -19.32 -0.73 8.12
C VAL A 89 -19.59 0.45 9.05
N ALA A 90 -19.41 0.27 10.37
CA ALA A 90 -19.58 1.34 11.35
C ALA A 90 -18.55 2.47 11.14
N LEU A 91 -17.29 2.11 10.86
CA LEU A 91 -16.24 3.06 10.52
C LEU A 91 -16.50 3.76 9.19
N SER A 92 -17.05 3.08 8.19
CA SER A 92 -17.45 3.69 6.92
C SER A 92 -18.59 4.71 7.09
N TRP A 93 -19.37 4.63 8.16
CA TRP A 93 -20.42 5.59 8.49
C TRP A 93 -19.89 6.82 9.25
N ILE A 94 -18.64 6.78 9.75
CA ILE A 94 -18.02 7.96 10.36
C ILE A 94 -17.65 8.94 9.24
N THR A 95 -18.44 10.01 9.07
CA THR A 95 -18.19 11.05 8.05
C THR A 95 -16.89 11.85 8.31
N SER A 96 -16.23 11.62 9.45
CA SER A 96 -15.05 12.37 9.87
C SER A 96 -13.77 11.59 9.61
N LEU A 97 -13.20 11.74 8.40
CA LEU A 97 -11.81 11.33 8.10
C LEU A 97 -10.81 11.91 9.12
N SER A 98 -11.14 13.05 9.74
CA SER A 98 -10.36 13.67 10.80
C SER A 98 -10.28 12.83 12.08
N ALA A 99 -11.29 12.02 12.40
CA ALA A 99 -11.25 11.13 13.58
C ALA A 99 -10.30 9.93 13.36
N LEU A 100 -9.99 9.59 12.11
CA LEU A 100 -9.07 8.52 11.75
C LEU A 100 -7.60 8.98 11.74
N SER A 101 -7.33 10.28 11.63
CA SER A 101 -5.96 10.79 11.61
C SER A 101 -5.12 10.40 12.84
N PRO A 102 -5.61 10.48 14.10
CA PRO A 102 -4.82 10.03 15.25
C PRO A 102 -4.62 8.51 15.26
N PHE A 103 -5.58 7.73 14.74
CA PHE A 103 -5.46 6.28 14.60
C PHE A 103 -4.40 5.91 13.56
N SER A 104 -4.33 6.62 12.43
CA SER A 104 -3.30 6.43 11.41
C SER A 104 -1.92 6.70 11.97
N ILE A 105 -1.73 7.82 12.69
CA ILE A 105 -0.45 8.16 13.31
C ILE A 105 -0.01 7.06 14.30
N PHE A 106 -0.95 6.56 15.12
CA PHE A 106 -0.66 5.46 16.03
C PHE A 106 -0.25 4.19 15.28
N ALA A 107 -0.99 3.82 14.23
CA ALA A 107 -0.65 2.67 13.39
C ALA A 107 0.73 2.82 12.73
N ASP A 108 1.08 4.01 12.26
CA ASP A 108 2.39 4.31 11.68
C ASP A 108 3.52 4.15 12.71
N ILE A 109 3.32 4.58 13.97
CA ILE A 109 4.27 4.35 15.06
C ILE A 109 4.44 2.85 15.31
N CYS A 110 3.35 2.07 15.36
CA CYS A 110 3.42 0.62 15.49
C CYS A 110 4.20 -0.03 14.34
N ASN A 111 3.98 0.41 13.10
CA ASN A 111 4.71 -0.07 11.93
C ASN A 111 6.21 0.22 12.02
N ILE A 112 6.60 1.42 12.48
CA ILE A 112 8.02 1.77 12.70
C ILE A 112 8.64 0.87 13.78
N ILE A 113 7.93 0.63 14.89
CA ILE A 113 8.41 -0.26 15.95
C ILE A 113 8.60 -1.69 15.41
N ALA A 114 7.62 -2.22 14.67
CA ALA A 114 7.71 -3.54 14.06
C ALA A 114 8.92 -3.64 13.11
N MET A 115 9.12 -2.63 12.27
CA MET A 115 10.28 -2.53 11.38
C MET A 115 11.61 -2.52 12.18
N CYS A 116 11.67 -1.77 13.28
CA CYS A 116 12.86 -1.72 14.15
C CYS A 116 13.19 -3.09 14.76
N PHE A 117 12.19 -3.87 15.19
CA PHE A 117 12.40 -5.24 15.68
C PHE A 117 12.95 -6.15 14.59
N VAL A 118 12.34 -6.13 13.40
CA VAL A 118 12.81 -6.91 12.25
C VAL A 118 14.25 -6.55 11.90
N VAL A 119 14.59 -5.26 11.83
CA VAL A 119 15.97 -4.83 11.52
C VAL A 119 16.96 -5.28 12.59
N LYS A 120 16.62 -5.18 13.88
CA LYS A 120 17.48 -5.66 14.97
C LYS A 120 17.77 -7.15 14.86
N GLU A 121 16.73 -7.96 14.67
CA GLU A 121 16.87 -9.41 14.52
C GLU A 121 17.72 -9.78 13.29
N ASN A 122 17.54 -9.08 12.17
CA ASN A 122 18.36 -9.27 10.97
C ASN A 122 19.84 -8.91 11.20
N VAL A 123 20.13 -7.83 11.95
CA VAL A 123 21.51 -7.42 12.26
C VAL A 123 22.17 -8.40 13.22
N GLU A 124 21.46 -8.87 14.25
CA GLU A 124 21.98 -9.87 15.20
C GLU A 124 22.26 -11.21 14.52
N MET A 125 21.38 -11.65 13.60
CA MET A 125 21.62 -12.85 12.80
C MET A 125 22.85 -12.72 11.89
N VAL A 126 23.08 -11.52 11.32
CA VAL A 126 24.21 -11.23 10.42
C VAL A 126 25.54 -11.04 11.19
N VAL A 127 25.49 -10.58 12.44
CA VAL A 127 26.68 -10.42 13.30
C VAL A 127 27.05 -11.71 14.03
N GLY A 128 26.05 -12.55 14.37
CA GLY A 128 26.25 -13.85 15.02
C GLY A 128 26.56 -15.01 14.07
N GLY A 129 26.29 -14.85 12.77
CA GLY A 129 26.66 -15.79 11.71
C GLY A 129 27.93 -15.35 10.98
N ASP A 130 28.97 -16.18 11.05
CA ASP A 130 30.29 -16.01 10.45
C ASP A 130 30.28 -15.28 9.08
N PHE A 131 30.87 -14.10 9.02
CA PHE A 131 30.88 -13.23 7.84
C PHE A 131 31.93 -13.75 6.83
N SER A 132 31.65 -14.86 6.14
CA SER A 132 32.49 -15.32 5.03
C SER A 132 32.28 -14.42 3.80
N PHE A 133 33.03 -13.33 3.76
CA PHE A 133 33.08 -12.34 2.67
C PHE A 133 33.54 -12.94 1.32
N SER A 134 33.97 -14.21 1.29
CA SER A 134 34.49 -14.89 0.09
C SER A 134 33.42 -15.29 -0.95
N ASP A 135 32.14 -15.35 -0.57
CA ASP A 135 31.05 -15.69 -1.52
C ASP A 135 30.60 -14.51 -2.41
N ARG A 136 30.94 -13.27 -2.01
CA ARG A 136 30.54 -12.05 -2.74
C ARG A 136 31.30 -11.87 -4.06
N THR A 137 32.48 -12.46 -4.20
CA THR A 137 33.28 -12.35 -5.44
C THR A 137 32.78 -13.29 -6.56
N ALA A 138 32.02 -14.34 -6.23
CA ALA A 138 31.45 -15.27 -7.22
C ALA A 138 30.13 -14.77 -7.85
N ILE A 139 29.39 -13.89 -7.17
CA ILE A 139 28.13 -13.31 -7.67
C ILE A 139 28.33 -12.08 -8.57
N ALA A 140 29.51 -11.46 -8.55
CA ALA A 140 29.85 -10.36 -9.47
C ALA A 140 30.01 -10.82 -10.93
N SER A 141 30.30 -12.11 -11.17
CA SER A 141 30.57 -12.63 -12.51
C SER A 141 29.37 -13.24 -13.22
N THR A 142 28.25 -13.53 -12.54
CA THR A 142 27.23 -14.41 -13.11
C THR A 142 25.95 -13.73 -13.59
N VAL A 143 25.20 -12.88 -12.85
CA VAL A 143 23.86 -12.53 -13.33
C VAL A 143 23.32 -11.21 -12.76
N GLY A 144 22.97 -10.28 -13.65
CA GLY A 144 21.70 -9.56 -13.51
C GLY A 144 21.66 -8.22 -12.79
N GLY A 145 22.78 -7.62 -12.38
CA GLY A 145 22.80 -6.27 -11.76
C GLY A 145 22.62 -5.10 -12.74
N LEU A 146 22.61 -5.37 -14.06
CA LEU A 146 22.61 -4.35 -15.10
C LEU A 146 21.28 -3.59 -15.37
N PRO A 147 20.06 -4.05 -15.01
CA PRO A 147 18.86 -3.31 -15.39
C PRO A 147 18.53 -2.11 -14.49
N PHE A 148 19.15 -1.97 -13.31
CA PHE A 148 18.84 -0.88 -12.37
C PHE A 148 19.77 0.33 -12.46
N ALA A 149 21.00 0.18 -12.98
CA ALA A 149 21.93 1.30 -13.12
C ALA A 149 21.62 2.20 -14.35
N LEU A 150 20.87 1.68 -15.34
CA LEU A 150 20.56 2.42 -16.57
C LEU A 150 19.41 3.44 -16.41
N SER A 151 18.67 3.42 -15.29
CA SER A 151 17.51 4.31 -15.07
C SER A 151 17.86 5.67 -14.45
N LEU A 152 19.14 5.96 -14.18
CA LEU A 152 19.60 7.24 -13.60
C LEU A 152 20.22 8.19 -14.64
N LYS A 153 19.96 7.98 -15.94
CA LYS A 153 20.44 8.90 -16.97
C LYS A 153 19.48 8.98 -18.17
N ILE A 154 18.31 9.56 -17.93
CA ILE A 154 17.51 10.34 -18.90
C ILE A 154 16.93 11.52 -18.12
#